data_AF-A0A6P1UBW4-F1
#
_entry.id   AF-A0A6P1UBW4-F1
#
_cell.length_a   1.000
_cell.length_b   1.000
_cell.length_c   1.000
_cell.angle_alpha   90.00
_cell.angle_beta   90.00
_cell.angle_gamma   90.00
#
_symmetry.space_group_name_H-M   'P 1'
#
loop_
_entity.id
_entity.type
_entity.pdbx_description
1 polymer ?
#
loop_
_entity_poly.entity_id
_entity_poly.type
_entity_poly.pdbx_seq_one_letter_code
_entity_poly.pdbx_strand_id
1 'polypeptide(L)' 'MEDFFRTLDGHVPKNLYEMFLSQVEPPLLKATLHYCHGNQSRAAEVLGLNRATLRKKLKEHAIDPDQHKFGMPLDP' A
#
# COMPACT_ATOMS: atom_id res chain seq x y z
N MET A 1 -8.86 -7.56 15.94
CA MET A 1 -7.52 -7.20 16.44
C MET A 1 -7.18 -7.95 17.71
N GLU A 2 -8.11 -8.08 18.67
CA GLU A 2 -7.89 -8.88 19.88
C GLU A 2 -7.45 -10.33 19.60
N ASP A 3 -8.02 -10.99 18.59
CA ASP A 3 -7.62 -12.36 18.21
C ASP A 3 -6.19 -12.46 17.67
N PHE A 4 -5.75 -11.45 16.92
CA PHE A 4 -4.37 -11.37 16.41
C PHE A 4 -3.37 -11.29 17.57
N PHE A 5 -3.68 -10.49 18.60
CA PHE A 5 -2.83 -10.41 19.78
C PHE A 5 -2.88 -11.69 20.64
N ARG A 6 -4.00 -12.42 20.64
CA ARG A 6 -4.10 -13.73 21.31
C ARG A 6 -3.24 -14.79 20.64
N THR A 7 -3.11 -14.76 19.30
CA THR A 7 -2.25 -15.70 18.56
C THR A 7 -0.75 -15.43 18.69
N LEU A 8 -0.34 -14.28 19.25
CA LEU A 8 1.07 -13.98 19.50
C LEU A 8 1.65 -14.77 20.68
N ASP A 9 0.83 -15.47 21.47
CA ASP A 9 1.21 -16.47 22.47
C ASP A 9 2.41 -16.04 23.37
N GLY A 10 2.38 -14.78 23.81
CA GLY A 10 3.41 -14.17 24.67
C GLY A 10 4.72 -13.76 23.96
N HIS A 11 4.89 -14.02 22.68
CA HIS A 11 5.98 -13.44 21.89
C HIS A 11 5.62 -12.00 21.53
N VAL A 12 6.43 -11.04 21.95
CA VAL A 12 6.30 -9.64 21.51
C VAL A 12 6.83 -9.55 20.08
N PRO A 13 5.98 -9.43 19.04
CA PRO A 13 6.47 -9.23 17.69
C PRO A 13 7.23 -7.91 17.65
N LYS A 14 8.54 -7.98 17.38
CA LYS A 14 9.29 -6.79 17.02
C LYS A 14 8.69 -6.24 15.73
N ASN A 15 8.51 -4.93 15.67
CA ASN A 15 8.08 -4.21 14.47
C ASN A 15 6.66 -4.58 13.97
N LEU A 16 5.74 -4.89 14.89
CA LEU A 16 4.34 -5.16 14.52
C LEU A 16 3.70 -4.07 13.65
N TYR A 17 4.02 -2.82 13.94
CA TYR A 17 3.56 -1.68 13.13
C TYR A 17 4.04 -1.79 11.68
N GLU A 18 5.33 -2.10 11.46
CA GLU A 18 5.89 -2.27 10.10
C GLU A 18 5.28 -3.48 9.40
N MET A 19 5.09 -4.59 10.12
CA MET A 19 4.47 -5.80 9.58
C MET A 19 3.02 -5.54 9.14
N PHE A 20 2.25 -4.80 9.93
CA PHE A 20 0.88 -4.44 9.53
C PHE A 20 0.90 -3.48 8.35
N LEU A 21 1.77 -2.46 8.41
CA LEU A 21 1.91 -1.46 7.35
C LEU A 21 2.29 -2.11 6.02
N SER A 22 3.19 -3.11 6.00
CA SER A 22 3.57 -3.81 4.77
C SER A 22 2.43 -4.59 4.12
N GLN A 23 1.40 -4.97 4.88
CA GLN A 23 0.23 -5.67 4.35
C GLN A 23 -0.84 -4.72 3.85
N VAL A 24 -1.06 -3.59 4.53
CA VAL A 24 -2.12 -2.65 4.18
C VAL A 24 -1.70 -1.60 3.16
N GLU A 25 -0.42 -1.24 3.12
CA GLU A 25 0.08 -0.18 2.25
C GLU A 25 0.03 -0.55 0.76
N PRO A 26 0.47 -1.74 0.30
CA PRO A 26 0.37 -2.10 -1.11
C PRO A 26 -1.05 -2.04 -1.69
N PRO A 27 -2.10 -2.64 -1.08
CA PRO A 27 -3.45 -2.56 -1.64
C PRO A 27 -4.00 -1.13 -1.63
N LEU A 28 -3.69 -0.32 -0.61
CA LEU A 28 -4.06 1.10 -0.59
C LEU A 28 -3.43 1.88 -1.76
N LEU A 29 -2.13 1.67 -2.00
CA LEU A 29 -1.40 2.31 -3.09
C LEU A 29 -1.95 1.91 -4.47
N LYS A 30 -2.17 0.61 -4.69
CA LYS A 30 -2.75 0.08 -5.94
C LYS A 30 -4.15 0.62 -6.19
N ALA A 31 -5.04 0.57 -5.19
CA ALA A 31 -6.40 1.06 -5.31
C ALA A 31 -6.45 2.56 -5.62
N THR A 32 -5.57 3.35 -4.99
CA THR A 32 -5.50 4.80 -5.24
C THR A 32 -4.94 5.11 -6.62
N LEU A 33 -3.91 4.37 -7.07
CA LEU A 33 -3.40 4.49 -8.44
C LEU A 33 -4.45 4.12 -9.48
N HIS A 34 -5.20 3.05 -9.26
CA HIS A 34 -6.32 2.64 -10.12
C HIS A 34 -7.39 3.73 -10.19
N TYR A 35 -7.84 4.25 -9.05
CA TYR A 35 -8.78 5.38 -8.97
C TYR A 35 -8.27 6.63 -9.71
N CYS A 36 -6.95 6.84 -9.72
CA CYS A 36 -6.31 7.95 -10.42
C CYS A 36 -5.88 7.61 -11.85
N HIS A 37 -6.23 6.44 -12.40
CA HIS A 37 -5.83 5.96 -13.72
C HIS A 37 -4.30 6.00 -13.95
N GLY A 38 -3.53 5.61 -12.94
CA GLY A 38 -2.06 5.64 -12.95
C GLY A 38 -1.44 7.03 -12.79
N ASN A 39 -2.23 8.10 -12.61
CA ASN A 39 -1.71 9.44 -12.37
C ASN A 39 -1.13 9.57 -10.95
N GLN A 40 0.19 9.41 -10.83
CA GLN A 40 0.91 9.47 -9.56
C GLN A 40 0.80 10.83 -8.85
N SER A 41 0.72 11.94 -9.59
CA SER A 41 0.58 13.28 -8.99
C SER A 41 -0.75 13.39 -8.25
N ARG A 42 -1.83 12.96 -8.92
CA ARG A 42 -3.17 12.93 -8.32
C ARG A 42 -3.27 11.90 -7.19
N ALA A 43 -2.66 10.73 -7.36
CA ALA A 43 -2.63 9.70 -6.32
C ALA A 43 -1.92 10.19 -5.05
N ALA A 44 -0.81 10.94 -5.19
CA ALA A 44 -0.11 11.54 -4.07
C ALA A 44 -0.98 12.57 -3.34
N GLU A 45 -1.72 13.40 -4.09
CA GLU A 45 -2.67 14.36 -3.52
C GLU A 45 -3.81 13.66 -2.76
N VAL A 46 -4.40 12.59 -3.32
CA VAL A 46 -5.44 11.79 -2.66
C VAL A 46 -4.94 11.13 -1.38
N LEU A 47 -3.70 10.61 -1.40
CA LEU A 47 -3.08 9.97 -0.24
C LEU A 47 -2.52 10.98 0.79
N GLY A 48 -2.53 12.27 0.50
CA GLY A 48 -1.89 13.29 1.35
C GLY A 48 -0.36 13.14 1.45
N LEU A 49 0.27 12.54 0.44
CA LEU A 49 1.70 12.28 0.39
C LEU A 49 2.42 13.27 -0.53
N ASN A 50 3.68 13.54 -0.23
CA ASN A 50 4.58 14.10 -1.24
C ASN A 50 4.78 13.08 -2.38
N ARG A 51 4.82 13.55 -3.63
CA ARG A 51 5.13 12.75 -4.82
C ARG A 51 6.42 11.92 -4.68
N ALA A 52 7.46 12.47 -4.05
CA ALA A 52 8.70 11.74 -3.80
C ALA A 52 8.50 10.55 -2.85
N THR A 53 7.71 10.74 -1.80
CA THR A 53 7.34 9.67 -0.84
C THR A 53 6.52 8.59 -1.53
N LEU A 54 5.51 8.96 -2.34
CA LEU A 54 4.72 8.00 -3.10
C LEU A 54 5.62 7.16 -4.01
N ARG A 55 6.50 7.79 -4.81
CA ARG A 55 7.43 7.09 -5.70
C ARG A 55 8.34 6.11 -4.95
N LYS A 56 8.84 6.51 -3.77
CA LYS A 56 9.65 5.64 -2.92
C LYS A 56 8.86 4.41 -2.48
N LYS A 57 7.63 4.61 -2.01
CA LYS A 57 6.74 3.52 -1.56
C LYS A 57 6.34 2.57 -2.68
N LEU A 58 6.04 3.09 -3.88
CA LEU A 58 5.78 2.26 -5.06
C LEU A 58 6.98 1.38 -5.39
N LYS A 59 8.20 1.93 -5.31
CA LYS A 59 9.44 1.15 -5.51
C LYS A 59 9.66 0.11 -4.41
N GLU A 60 9.46 0.47 -3.14
CA GLU A 60 9.60 -0.43 -1.99
C GLU A 60 8.69 -1.65 -2.11
N HIS A 61 7.46 -1.46 -2.62
CA HIS A 61 6.47 -2.51 -2.79
C HIS A 61 6.42 -3.12 -4.20
N ALA A 62 7.39 -2.77 -5.07
CA ALA A 62 7.47 -3.23 -6.46
C ALA A 62 6.16 -3.02 -7.27
N ILE A 63 5.47 -1.90 -7.03
CA ILE A 63 4.23 -1.54 -7.72
C ILE A 63 4.58 -0.70 -8.95
N ASP A 64 4.21 -1.20 -10.12
CA ASP A 64 4.32 -0.44 -11.36
C ASP A 64 3.07 0.46 -11.53
N PRO A 65 3.22 1.80 -11.52
CA PRO A 65 2.11 2.72 -11.72
C PRO A 65 1.48 2.62 -13.12
N ASP A 66 2.20 2.06 -14.10
CA ASP A 66 1.73 1.96 -15.48
C ASP A 66 0.91 0.69 -15.76
N GLN A 67 1.03 -0.35 -14.91
CA GLN A 67 0.18 -1.55 -14.97
C GLN A 67 -1.32 -1.23 -14.83
N HIS A 68 -1.67 -0.08 -14.24
CA HIS A 68 -3.04 0.31 -13.93
C HIS A 68 -3.65 1.26 -14.96
N LYS A 69 -2.91 1.62 -16.02
CA LYS A 69 -3.40 2.50 -17.10
C LYS A 69 -4.40 1.82 -18.04
N PHE A 70 -4.49 0.48 -18.00
CA PHE A 70 -5.23 -0.34 -18.95
C PHE A 70 -6.39 -1.13 -18.33
N GLY A 71 -7.19 -0.53 -17.44
CA GLY A 71 -8.48 -1.10 -17.03
C GLY A 71 -8.47 -2.56 -16.56
N MET A 72 -7.31 -3.07 -16.14
CA MET A 72 -7.17 -4.44 -15.68
C MET A 72 -7.75 -4.51 -14.26
N PRO A 73 -8.64 -5.48 -13.99
CA PRO A 73 -9.19 -5.63 -12.66
C PRO A 73 -8.05 -5.87 -11.66
N LEU A 74 -8.17 -5.25 -10.49
CA LEU A 74 -7.40 -5.67 -9.32
C LEU A 74 -7.64 -7.18 -9.15
N ASP A 75 -6.56 -7.96 -8.99
CA ASP A 75 -6.65 -9.42 -8.75
C ASP A 75 -7.81 -9.75 -7.77
N PRO A 76 -8.54 -10.85 -7.99
CA PRO A 76 -9.76 -11.20 -7.24
C PRO A 76 -9.56 -11.34 -5.73
#